data_AF-A0A929FPA5-F1
#
_entry.id   AF-A0A929FPA5-F1
#
_cell.length_a   1.000
_cell.length_b   1.000
_cell.length_c   1.000
_cell.angle_alpha   90.00
_cell.angle_beta   90.00
_cell.angle_gamma   90.00
#
_symmetry.space_group_name_H-M   'P 1'
#
loop_
_entity.id
_entity.type
_entity.pdbx_description
1 polymer ?
#
loop_
_entity_poly.entity_id
_entity_poly.type
_entity_poly.pdbx_seq_one_letter_code
_entity_poly.pdbx_strand_id
1 'polypeptide(L)'
;MEKIELELDEAMMTRVRWLAKAHNCTIPQLIIKAIEYLSVAEVEKYPLLGGWEDEPEVVDEIMAEIMNDRAAHPLNQKLGQSIT
;
A
#
# COMPACT_ATOMS: atom_id res chain seq x y z
N MET A 1 16.49 -15.58 23.53
CA MET A 1 15.86 -16.22 22.36
C MET A 1 14.64 -16.96 22.86
N GLU A 2 13.50 -16.73 22.24
CA GLU A 2 12.26 -17.46 22.51
C GLU A 2 12.05 -18.51 21.42
N LYS A 3 11.45 -19.65 21.78
CA LYS A 3 11.21 -20.77 20.85
C LYS A 3 9.74 -20.76 20.47
N ILE A 4 9.45 -20.84 19.17
CA ILE A 4 8.10 -20.97 18.63
C ILE A 4 7.97 -22.35 18.00
N GLU A 5 6.85 -23.02 18.24
CA GLU A 5 6.48 -24.28 17.60
C GLU A 5 5.28 -24.03 16.68
N LEU A 6 5.36 -24.52 15.44
CA LEU A 6 4.37 -24.27 14.41
C LEU A 6 3.97 -25.59 13.78
N GLU A 7 2.68 -25.91 13.82
CA GLU A 7 2.11 -27.05 13.12
C GLU A 7 1.56 -26.60 11.77
N LEU A 8 2.00 -27.27 10.71
CA LEU A 8 1.59 -27.00 9.33
C LEU A 8 1.06 -28.28 8.71
N ASP A 9 0.01 -28.17 7.91
CA ASP A 9 -0.45 -29.30 7.10
C ASP A 9 0.59 -29.71 6.04
N GLU A 10 0.42 -30.90 5.48
CA GLU A 10 1.35 -31.47 4.51
C GLU A 10 1.47 -30.62 3.22
N ALA A 11 0.37 -30.01 2.79
CA ALA A 11 0.33 -29.17 1.60
C ALA A 11 1.16 -27.89 1.80
N MET A 12 1.03 -27.27 2.97
CA MET A 12 1.78 -26.09 3.37
C MET A 12 3.25 -26.43 3.59
N MET A 13 3.56 -27.57 4.23
CA MET A 13 4.93 -28.05 4.37
C MET A 13 5.62 -28.26 3.02
N THR A 14 4.89 -28.76 2.02
CA THR A 14 5.41 -28.92 0.66
C THR A 14 5.76 -27.57 0.04
N ARG A 15 4.87 -26.58 0.16
CA ARG A 15 5.09 -25.21 -0.32
C ARG A 15 6.28 -24.54 0.35
N VAL A 16 6.38 -24.65 1.68
CA VAL A 16 7.47 -24.08 2.47
C VAL A 16 8.82 -24.67 2.07
N ARG A 17 8.91 -25.99 1.85
CA ARG A 17 10.14 -26.63 1.35
C ARG A 17 10.53 -26.15 -0.04
N TRP A 18 9.55 -26.00 -0.93
CA TRP A 18 9.80 -25.50 -2.28
C TRP A 18 10.32 -24.06 -2.25
N LEU A 19 9.69 -23.18 -1.48
CA LEU A 19 10.13 -21.79 -1.29
C LEU A 19 11.52 -21.73 -0.68
N ALA A 20 11.79 -22.51 0.37
CA ALA A 20 13.10 -22.56 1.00
C ALA A 20 14.20 -22.92 -0.01
N LYS A 21 13.95 -23.92 -0.87
CA LYS A 21 14.85 -24.31 -1.96
C LYS A 21 15.01 -23.20 -3.02
N ALA A 22 13.91 -22.60 -3.46
CA ALA A 22 13.93 -21.55 -4.47
C ALA A 22 14.74 -20.32 -4.02
N HIS A 23 14.65 -19.96 -2.73
CA HIS A 23 15.37 -18.84 -2.13
C HIS A 23 16.72 -19.24 -1.49
N ASN A 24 17.19 -20.47 -1.72
CA ASN A 24 18.42 -21.04 -1.18
C ASN A 24 18.62 -20.76 0.32
N CYS A 25 17.60 -21.04 1.12
CA CYS A 25 17.58 -20.79 2.55
C CYS A 25 16.93 -21.95 3.31
N THR A 26 17.12 -21.98 4.63
CA THR A 26 16.44 -22.95 5.50
C THR A 26 15.03 -22.48 5.85
N ILE A 27 14.17 -23.40 6.28
CA ILE A 27 12.78 -23.08 6.68
C ILE A 27 12.74 -22.01 7.80
N PRO A 28 13.55 -22.10 8.88
CA PRO A 28 13.58 -21.03 9.89
C PRO A 28 13.99 -19.68 9.31
N GLN A 29 14.98 -19.64 8.41
CA GLN A 29 15.40 -18.41 7.76
C GLN A 29 14.31 -17.84 6.85
N LEU A 30 13.58 -18.69 6.14
CA LEU A 30 12.44 -18.27 5.34
C LEU A 30 11.35 -17.63 6.19
N ILE A 31 11.03 -18.23 7.35
CA ILE A 31 10.04 -17.70 8.30
C ILE A 31 10.50 -16.35 8.87
N ILE A 32 11.77 -16.23 9.27
CA ILE A 32 12.34 -14.96 9.76
C ILE A 32 12.22 -13.88 8.69
N LYS A 33 12.63 -14.16 7.45
CA LYS A 33 12.52 -13.22 6.33
C LYS A 33 11.08 -12.81 6.05
N ALA A 34 10.13 -13.75 6.16
CA ALA A 34 8.72 -13.46 5.98
C ALA A 34 8.19 -12.53 7.09
N ILE A 35 8.59 -12.77 8.34
CA ILE A 35 8.24 -11.90 9.47
C ILE A 35 8.84 -10.50 9.24
N GLU A 36 10.12 -10.39 8.91
CA GLU A 36 10.78 -9.10 8.62
C GLU A 36 10.04 -8.34 7.50
N TYR A 37 9.72 -9.02 6.40
CA TYR A 37 8.98 -8.43 5.28
C TYR A 37 7.59 -7.92 5.70
N LEU A 38 6.86 -8.71 6.50
CA LEU A 38 5.53 -8.34 6.98
C LEU A 38 5.59 -7.23 8.05
N SER A 39 6.64 -7.18 8.86
CA SER A 39 6.86 -6.12 9.85
C SER A 39 7.21 -4.78 9.21
N VAL A 40 7.85 -4.76 8.03
CA VAL A 40 8.09 -3.53 7.27
C VAL A 40 6.78 -2.91 6.78
N ALA A 41 5.77 -3.73 6.44
CA ALA A 41 4.47 -3.25 5.99
C ALA A 41 3.65 -2.56 7.10
N GLU A 42 3.93 -2.82 8.38
CA GLU A 42 3.29 -2.08 9.49
C GLU A 42 3.93 -0.71 9.76
N VAL A 43 5.20 -0.50 9.40
CA VAL A 43 5.94 0.74 9.75
C VAL A 43 5.79 1.81 8.66
N GLU A 44 5.60 1.42 7.41
CA GLU A 44 5.26 2.34 6.33
C GLU A 44 3.77 2.22 6.00
N LYS A 45 2.92 2.80 6.86
CA LYS A 45 1.60 3.25 6.43
C LYS A 45 1.78 4.32 5.34
N TYR A 46 2.02 3.82 4.13
CA TYR A 46 1.93 4.50 2.85
C TYR A 46 2.85 5.71 2.62
N PRO A 47 4.13 5.48 2.26
CA PRO A 47 5.03 6.54 1.80
C PRO A 47 4.52 7.20 0.51
N LEU A 48 3.73 6.45 -0.27
CA LEU A 48 3.16 6.88 -1.55
C LEU A 48 1.75 7.47 -1.45
N LEU A 49 0.98 7.16 -0.40
CA LEU A 49 -0.33 7.81 -0.20
C LEU A 49 -0.22 9.08 0.64
N GLY A 50 0.94 9.34 1.27
CA GLY A 50 1.15 10.50 2.13
C GLY A 50 0.30 10.39 3.39
N GLY A 51 0.82 10.82 4.54
CA GLY A 51 0.14 10.69 5.83
C GLY A 51 -1.11 11.56 6.02
N TRP A 52 -2.05 11.55 5.08
CA TRP A 52 -3.29 12.33 5.10
C TRP A 52 -4.47 11.57 5.71
N GLU A 53 -4.25 10.35 6.24
CA GLU A 53 -5.30 9.57 6.93
C GLU A 53 -5.86 10.31 8.16
N ASP A 54 -5.05 11.16 8.80
CA ASP A 54 -5.42 11.87 10.04
C ASP A 54 -5.95 13.30 9.79
N GLU A 55 -5.96 13.77 8.54
CA GLU A 55 -6.41 15.12 8.17
C GLU A 55 -7.35 15.09 6.93
N PRO A 56 -8.48 14.36 6.98
CA PRO A 56 -9.40 14.25 5.85
C PRO A 56 -9.96 15.62 5.43
N GLU A 57 -10.09 16.56 6.36
CA GLU A 57 -10.58 17.91 6.08
C GLU A 57 -9.63 18.72 5.17
N VAL A 58 -8.32 18.46 5.24
CA VAL A 58 -7.31 19.14 4.41
C VAL A 58 -7.39 18.63 2.96
N VAL A 59 -7.67 17.34 2.78
CA VAL A 59 -7.90 16.77 1.44
C VAL A 59 -9.15 17.38 0.80
N ASP A 60 -10.20 17.58 1.57
CA ASP A 60 -11.43 18.22 1.11
C ASP A 60 -11.21 19.69 0.72
N GLU A 61 -10.40 20.44 1.49
CA GLU A 61 -10.04 21.82 1.17
C GLU A 61 -9.25 21.92 -0.14
N ILE A 62 -8.22 21.07 -0.31
CA ILE A 62 -7.41 21.03 -1.54
C ILE A 62 -8.29 20.68 -2.75
N MET A 63 -9.19 19.71 -2.61
CA MET A 63 -10.10 19.32 -3.69
C MET A 63 -11.06 20.47 -4.05
N ALA A 64 -11.59 21.18 -3.05
CA ALA A 64 -12.46 22.33 -3.29
C ALA A 64 -11.73 23.46 -4.04
N GLU A 65 -10.48 23.75 -3.66
CA GLU A 65 -9.64 24.75 -4.34
C GLU A 65 -9.38 24.35 -5.80
N ILE A 66 -8.98 23.10 -6.05
CA ILE A 66 -8.76 22.58 -7.41
C ILE A 66 -10.05 22.66 -8.25
N MET A 67 -11.20 22.33 -7.69
CA MET A 67 -12.48 22.42 -8.38
C MET A 67 -12.85 23.86 -8.72
N ASN A 68 -12.63 24.80 -7.81
CA ASN A 68 -12.87 26.23 -8.02
C ASN A 68 -11.95 26.80 -9.10
N ASP A 69 -10.66 26.50 -9.04
CA ASP A 69 -9.67 26.91 -10.05
C ASP A 69 -9.99 26.32 -11.42
N ARG A 70 -10.40 25.06 -11.46
CA ARG A 70 -10.83 24.40 -12.69
C ARG A 70 -12.08 25.08 -13.25
N ALA A 71 -13.06 25.43 -12.44
CA ALA A 71 -14.26 26.14 -12.89
C ALA A 71 -13.94 27.56 -13.37
N ALA A 72 -13.02 28.25 -12.70
CA ALA A 72 -12.56 29.59 -13.07
C ALA A 72 -11.62 29.60 -14.30
N HIS A 73 -11.06 28.44 -14.67
CA HIS A 73 -10.07 28.36 -15.74
C HIS A 73 -10.65 28.86 -17.09
N PRO A 74 -9.98 29.80 -17.79
CA PRO A 74 -10.50 30.42 -19.00
C PRO A 74 -10.86 29.45 -20.15
N LEU A 75 -10.21 28.28 -20.20
CA LEU A 75 -10.54 27.23 -21.18
C LEU A 75 -11.92 26.59 -20.94
N ASN A 76 -12.41 26.58 -19.71
CA ASN A 76 -13.71 26.01 -19.35
C ASN A 76 -14.85 27.03 -19.50
N GLN A 77 -14.54 28.33 -19.60
CA GLN A 77 -15.54 29.39 -19.82
C GLN A 77 -15.98 29.52 -21.29
N LYS A 78 -15.12 29.13 -22.25
CA LYS A 78 -15.39 29.29 -23.70
C LYS A 78 -16.32 28.23 -24.30
N LEU A 79 -16.65 27.16 -23.57
CA LEU A 79 -17.52 26.08 -24.07
C LEU A 79 -19.01 26.43 -24.01
N GLY A 80 -19.41 27.52 -23.34
CA GLY A 80 -20.81 27.94 -23.19
C GLY A 80 -21.32 28.96 -24.21
N GLN A 81 -20.48 29.53 -25.08
CA GLN A 81 -20.86 30.66 -25.95
C GLN A 81 -21.04 30.30 -27.43
N SER A 82 -20.93 29.03 -27.81
CA SER A 82 -20.93 28.63 -29.23
C SER A 82 -22.29 28.10 -29.75
N ILE A 83 -23.38 28.34 -29.03
CA ILE A 83 -24.75 28.05 -29.49
C ILE A 83 -25.64 29.24 -29.15
N THR A 84 -25.73 30.20 -30.07
CA THR A 84 -26.85 31.13 -30.22
C THR A 84 -27.05 31.37 -31.70
#